data_AF-A0A3E0NLW8-F1
#
_entry.id   AF-A0A3E0NLW8-F1
#
_cell.length_a   1.000
_cell.length_b   1.000
_cell.length_c   1.000
_cell.angle_alpha   90.00
_cell.angle_beta   90.00
_cell.angle_gamma   90.00
#
_symmetry.space_group_name_H-M   'P 1'
#
loop_
_entity.id
_entity.type
_entity.pdbx_description
1 polymer ?
#
loop_
_entity_poly.entity_id
_entity_poly.type
_entity_poly.pdbx_seq_one_letter_code
_entity_poly.pdbx_strand_id
1 'polypeptide(L)'
;MSRAGSSACAVLLAASAAYPLRAQDPDVVPAFEVTPDGIVEPERDLLDARDDAEPPLVSRSRTLERLDWTCESSVLRSQLTLFANGTLRLRQSRAAAPEEDAMWLRELAPGVLDAYVARLSEPLRDETPERSETVRGDWLADCVLVLELPGRGPERYEFGSRDVLTLDLERTVGIARELEQLFQDDFHPPEGARQLPYDYRPQRGDVLQRHDGVLFEVQGYTADGTGVELLGIEHPLTIYLPADQIAEQFYAIVPRWSRQR
;
A
#
# COMPACT_ATOMS: atom_id res chain seq x y z
N MET A 1 33.20 58.59 -3.57
CA MET A 1 32.20 57.82 -4.35
C MET A 1 31.60 56.80 -3.39
N SER A 2 30.65 57.14 -2.52
CA SER A 2 29.21 57.35 -2.74
C SER A 2 28.53 56.19 -3.48
N ARG A 3 27.95 55.24 -2.74
CA ARG A 3 26.49 55.01 -2.70
C ARG A 3 26.09 54.00 -1.62
N ALA A 4 25.24 54.48 -0.73
CA ALA A 4 24.35 53.69 0.11
C ALA A 4 23.22 53.10 -0.75
N GLY A 5 22.63 51.99 -0.28
CA GLY A 5 21.43 51.38 -0.86
C GLY A 5 20.63 50.67 0.22
N SER A 6 19.78 51.44 0.89
CA SER A 6 18.69 50.98 1.75
C SER A 6 17.52 50.50 0.89
N SER A 7 16.84 49.41 1.26
CA SER A 7 15.43 49.23 0.90
C SER A 7 14.76 48.25 1.87
N ALA A 8 13.80 48.79 2.61
CA ALA A 8 12.82 48.09 3.43
C ALA A 8 11.49 48.04 2.66
N CYS A 9 10.74 46.95 2.80
CA CYS A 9 9.31 46.81 2.51
C CYS A 9 8.94 45.35 2.81
N ALA A 10 7.79 44.96 3.36
CA ALA A 10 6.69 45.63 4.03
C ALA A 10 5.87 44.51 4.69
N VAL A 11 5.14 44.88 5.74
CA VAL A 11 4.15 44.09 6.48
C VAL A 11 2.98 43.71 5.58
N LEU A 12 2.41 42.50 5.74
CA LEU A 12 0.99 42.24 5.47
C LEU A 12 0.44 41.16 6.41
N LEU A 13 -0.40 41.65 7.33
CA LEU A 13 -1.39 40.95 8.16
C LEU A 13 -2.68 40.77 7.36
N ALA A 14 -3.44 39.71 7.68
CA ALA A 14 -4.89 39.47 7.47
C ALA A 14 -5.14 38.06 6.88
N ALA A 15 -6.19 37.30 7.20
CA ALA A 15 -7.30 37.46 8.13
C ALA A 15 -7.94 36.09 8.39
N SER A 16 -8.54 35.94 9.57
CA SER A 16 -9.41 34.84 9.95
C SER A 16 -10.70 34.84 9.14
N ALA A 17 -11.19 33.65 8.76
CA ALA A 17 -12.56 33.44 8.31
C ALA A 17 -13.19 32.32 9.14
N ALA A 18 -14.09 32.72 10.04
CA ALA A 18 -14.97 31.84 10.79
C ALA A 18 -16.14 31.41 9.88
N TYR A 19 -16.42 30.10 9.86
CA TYR A 19 -17.60 29.54 9.20
C TYR A 19 -18.84 29.67 10.11
N PRO A 20 -19.99 30.17 9.61
CA PRO A 20 -21.24 30.10 10.36
C PRO A 20 -21.93 28.74 10.20
N LEU A 21 -22.32 28.17 11.33
CA LEU A 21 -23.22 27.02 11.47
C LEU A 21 -24.61 27.38 10.93
N ARG A 22 -25.15 26.52 10.06
CA ARG A 22 -26.51 26.62 9.52
C ARG A 22 -27.46 25.82 10.42
N ALA A 23 -28.46 26.50 10.97
CA ALA A 23 -29.53 25.92 11.77
C ALA A 23 -30.40 24.97 10.93
N GLN A 24 -30.73 23.81 11.48
CA GLN A 24 -31.72 22.87 10.97
C GLN A 24 -33.10 23.20 11.55
N ASP A 25 -34.08 23.35 10.66
CA ASP A 25 -35.50 23.47 10.96
C ASP A 25 -36.06 22.12 11.46
N PRO A 26 -36.79 22.06 12.59
CA PRO A 26 -37.58 20.91 13.01
C PRO A 26 -39.03 21.13 12.62
N ASP A 27 -39.62 20.27 11.79
CA ASP A 27 -41.04 19.87 11.83
C ASP A 27 -41.44 19.16 10.53
N VAL A 28 -41.28 17.84 10.48
CA VAL A 28 -42.13 16.97 9.66
C VAL A 28 -42.31 15.65 10.39
N VAL A 29 -43.45 15.49 11.07
CA VAL A 29 -43.94 14.20 11.56
C VAL A 29 -45.02 13.72 10.59
N PRO A 30 -44.86 12.59 9.89
CA PRO A 30 -45.99 11.98 9.21
C PRO A 30 -46.81 11.13 10.19
N ALA A 31 -48.13 11.31 10.10
CA ALA A 31 -49.15 10.67 10.90
C ALA A 31 -49.35 9.18 10.58
N PHE A 32 -49.81 8.45 11.60
CA PHE A 32 -50.24 7.05 11.57
C PHE A 32 -51.50 6.84 10.72
N GLU A 33 -51.59 5.69 10.04
CA GLU A 33 -52.86 4.99 9.81
C GLU A 33 -52.77 3.59 10.42
N VAL A 34 -53.64 3.33 11.39
CA VAL A 34 -53.89 2.02 12.00
C VAL A 34 -55.26 1.58 11.52
N THR A 35 -55.33 0.50 10.75
CA THR A 35 -56.58 -0.18 10.44
C THR A 35 -56.89 -1.24 11.50
N PRO A 36 -58.14 -1.31 12.02
CA PRO A 36 -58.60 -2.36 12.90
C PRO A 36 -59.26 -3.51 12.12
N ASP A 37 -59.36 -4.67 12.78
CA ASP A 37 -60.04 -5.91 12.37
C ASP A 37 -59.32 -6.74 11.27
N GLY A 38 -59.16 -8.06 11.36
CA GLY A 38 -59.68 -9.08 12.25
C GLY A 38 -59.05 -10.44 11.88
N ILE A 39 -59.10 -11.37 12.82
CA ILE A 39 -58.44 -12.68 12.86
C ILE A 39 -58.95 -13.64 11.76
N VAL A 40 -58.04 -14.35 11.07
CA VAL A 40 -58.25 -15.71 10.52
C VAL A 40 -56.97 -16.55 10.70
N GLU A 41 -57.21 -17.83 10.94
CA GLU A 41 -56.44 -18.93 11.56
C GLU A 41 -55.14 -19.43 10.86
N PRO A 42 -54.38 -20.35 11.51
CA PRO A 42 -53.02 -20.72 11.13
C PRO A 42 -52.99 -21.96 10.24
N GLU A 43 -52.65 -21.81 8.95
CA GLU A 43 -52.22 -22.94 8.13
C GLU A 43 -50.72 -23.18 8.34
N ARG A 44 -50.45 -24.14 9.23
CA ARG A 44 -49.21 -24.91 9.25
C ARG A 44 -49.26 -25.90 8.10
N ASP A 45 -48.69 -25.53 6.96
CA ASP A 45 -48.12 -26.48 6.01
C ASP A 45 -47.31 -25.70 4.97
N LEU A 46 -45.98 -25.74 5.12
CA LEU A 46 -44.96 -25.56 4.07
C LEU A 46 -43.58 -25.71 4.73
N LEU A 47 -43.33 -26.93 5.22
CA LEU A 47 -42.00 -27.53 5.13
C LEU A 47 -41.80 -27.90 3.67
N ASP A 48 -41.08 -27.07 2.92
CA ASP A 48 -40.20 -27.46 1.80
C ASP A 48 -39.85 -26.22 0.97
N ALA A 49 -38.81 -25.53 1.42
CA ALA A 49 -37.83 -24.82 0.61
C ALA A 49 -36.97 -24.02 1.60
N ARG A 50 -35.99 -24.69 2.20
CA ARG A 50 -34.79 -23.95 2.60
C ARG A 50 -34.13 -23.53 1.30
N ASP A 51 -34.55 -22.36 0.85
CA ASP A 51 -33.76 -21.51 -0.03
C ASP A 51 -32.40 -21.40 0.66
N ASP A 52 -31.40 -22.10 0.14
CA ASP A 52 -29.98 -21.73 0.29
C ASP A 52 -29.76 -20.43 -0.49
N ALA A 53 -30.58 -19.41 -0.21
CA ALA A 53 -30.36 -18.05 -0.61
C ALA A 53 -29.21 -17.57 0.25
N GLU A 54 -28.00 -17.85 -0.26
CA GLU A 54 -26.80 -17.12 0.07
C GLU A 54 -27.20 -15.65 0.22
N PRO A 55 -27.01 -15.05 1.41
CA PRO A 55 -27.49 -13.69 1.65
C PRO A 55 -26.92 -12.81 0.54
N PRO A 56 -27.74 -11.99 -0.15
CA PRO A 56 -27.23 -11.17 -1.23
C PRO A 56 -26.06 -10.37 -0.67
N LEU A 57 -24.89 -10.57 -1.29
CA LEU A 57 -23.70 -9.78 -1.02
C LEU A 57 -24.12 -8.34 -1.19
N VAL A 58 -24.37 -7.67 -0.05
CA VAL A 58 -24.62 -6.24 -0.02
C VAL A 58 -23.37 -5.64 -0.65
N SER A 59 -23.49 -5.22 -1.90
CA SER A 59 -22.42 -4.60 -2.66
C SER A 59 -22.06 -3.31 -1.94
N ARG A 60 -21.08 -3.41 -1.04
CA ARG A 60 -20.51 -2.28 -0.31
C ARG A 60 -19.66 -1.47 -1.29
N SER A 61 -20.34 -0.72 -2.15
CA SER A 61 -19.79 0.32 -3.02
C SER A 61 -19.32 1.53 -2.19
N ARG A 62 -18.29 1.33 -1.35
CA ARG A 62 -17.67 2.42 -0.57
C ARG A 62 -16.17 2.60 -0.80
N THR A 63 -15.57 1.78 -1.65
CA THR A 63 -14.24 2.00 -2.20
C THR A 63 -14.24 1.42 -3.60
N LEU A 64 -14.48 2.28 -4.60
CA LEU A 64 -14.25 1.91 -6.00
C LEU A 64 -12.75 1.76 -6.16
N GLU A 65 -12.26 0.53 -6.11
CA GLU A 65 -10.88 0.19 -6.46
C GLU A 65 -10.73 0.42 -7.96
N ARG A 66 -9.69 1.13 -8.39
CA ARG A 66 -9.41 1.40 -9.81
C ARG A 66 -8.44 0.38 -10.39
N LEU A 67 -7.50 -0.04 -9.55
CA LEU A 67 -6.48 -1.03 -9.86
C LEU A 67 -6.22 -1.84 -8.59
N ASP A 68 -6.26 -3.16 -8.71
CA ASP A 68 -5.74 -4.11 -7.72
C ASP A 68 -4.73 -5.02 -8.43
N TRP A 69 -3.47 -4.93 -8.01
CA TRP A 69 -2.38 -5.72 -8.54
C TRP A 69 -1.79 -6.56 -7.41
N THR A 70 -2.02 -7.86 -7.47
CA THR A 70 -1.52 -8.83 -6.50
C THR A 70 -0.51 -9.73 -7.18
N CYS A 71 0.64 -9.96 -6.54
CA CYS A 71 1.61 -10.98 -6.93
C CYS A 71 1.93 -11.86 -5.72
N GLU A 72 1.88 -13.18 -5.91
CA GLU A 72 2.05 -14.17 -4.85
C GLU A 72 3.00 -15.28 -5.29
N SER A 73 3.95 -15.64 -4.41
CA SER A 73 4.82 -16.81 -4.55
C SER A 73 4.87 -17.58 -3.24
N SER A 74 5.62 -18.68 -3.19
CA SER A 74 5.87 -19.41 -1.93
C SER A 74 6.61 -18.60 -0.86
N VAL A 75 7.19 -17.45 -1.22
CA VAL A 75 8.02 -16.64 -0.32
C VAL A 75 7.30 -15.36 0.12
N LEU A 76 6.66 -14.67 -0.82
CA LEU A 76 6.16 -13.32 -0.63
C LEU A 76 4.81 -13.15 -1.31
N ARG A 77 3.93 -12.39 -0.67
CA ARG A 77 2.73 -11.81 -1.27
C ARG A 77 2.85 -10.30 -1.23
N SER A 78 2.66 -9.65 -2.38
CA SER A 78 2.55 -8.19 -2.50
C SER A 78 1.20 -7.86 -3.13
N GLN A 79 0.49 -6.88 -2.57
CA GLN A 79 -0.78 -6.38 -3.10
C GLN A 79 -0.78 -4.85 -3.12
N LEU A 80 -0.91 -4.29 -4.31
CA LEU A 80 -1.05 -2.86 -4.55
C LEU A 80 -2.49 -2.54 -4.96
N THR A 81 -3.15 -1.65 -4.22
CA THR A 81 -4.50 -1.18 -4.53
C THR A 81 -4.50 0.33 -4.72
N LEU A 82 -4.99 0.82 -5.87
CA LEU A 82 -5.31 2.22 -6.11
C LEU A 82 -6.81 2.42 -6.00
N PHE A 83 -7.25 3.29 -5.10
CA PHE A 83 -8.65 3.63 -4.90
C PHE A 83 -9.06 4.88 -5.70
N ALA A 84 -10.34 4.99 -6.04
CA ALA A 84 -10.90 6.10 -6.81
C ALA A 84 -10.78 7.47 -6.12
N ASN A 85 -10.56 7.50 -4.81
CA ASN A 85 -10.32 8.73 -4.04
C ASN A 85 -8.84 9.17 -4.06
N GLY A 86 -7.96 8.44 -4.76
CA GLY A 86 -6.53 8.73 -4.81
C GLY A 86 -5.71 8.09 -3.69
N THR A 87 -6.32 7.31 -2.81
CA THR A 87 -5.56 6.50 -1.84
C THR A 87 -4.87 5.35 -2.59
N LEU A 88 -3.59 5.18 -2.31
CA LEU A 88 -2.78 4.05 -2.74
C LEU A 88 -2.43 3.22 -1.50
N ARG A 89 -2.60 1.91 -1.58
CA ARG A 89 -2.29 0.97 -0.50
C ARG A 89 -1.36 -0.10 -1.02
N LEU A 90 -0.26 -0.35 -0.30
CA LEU A 90 0.62 -1.48 -0.53
C LEU A 90 0.55 -2.39 0.70
N ARG A 91 0.29 -3.67 0.50
CA ARG A 91 0.38 -4.72 1.52
C ARG A 91 1.46 -5.71 1.11
N GLN A 92 2.33 -6.07 2.03
CA GLN A 92 3.32 -7.12 1.83
C GLN A 92 3.34 -8.05 3.03
N SER A 93 3.25 -9.35 2.76
CA SER A 93 3.41 -10.41 3.76
C SER A 93 4.33 -11.49 3.25
N ARG A 94 4.90 -12.22 4.20
CA ARG A 94 5.50 -13.50 3.91
C ARG A 94 4.39 -14.51 3.63
N ALA A 95 4.50 -15.28 2.54
CA ALA A 95 3.46 -16.23 2.15
C ALA A 95 3.18 -17.30 3.25
N ALA A 96 4.21 -17.68 4.01
CA ALA A 96 4.09 -18.62 5.12
C ALA A 96 3.58 -18.01 6.45
N ALA A 97 3.44 -16.69 6.53
CA ALA A 97 3.00 -15.97 7.74
C ALA A 97 2.21 -14.69 7.34
N PRO A 98 1.00 -14.84 6.77
CA PRO A 98 0.19 -13.71 6.29
C PRO A 98 -0.24 -12.75 7.41
N GLU A 99 -0.19 -13.18 8.67
CA GLU A 99 -0.41 -12.35 9.84
C GLU A 99 0.66 -11.27 10.05
N GLU A 100 1.85 -11.42 9.46
CA GLU A 100 2.94 -10.43 9.45
C GLU A 100 2.80 -9.46 8.26
N ASP A 101 1.59 -8.98 8.02
CA ASP A 101 1.26 -8.05 6.94
C ASP A 101 1.78 -6.64 7.26
N ALA A 102 2.81 -6.21 6.54
CA ALA A 102 3.18 -4.80 6.49
C ALA A 102 2.24 -4.06 5.53
N MET A 103 1.73 -2.90 5.95
CA MET A 103 0.81 -2.10 5.17
C MET A 103 1.26 -0.65 5.13
N TRP A 104 1.31 -0.10 3.92
CA TRP A 104 1.61 1.30 3.67
C TRP A 104 0.45 1.96 2.94
N LEU A 105 0.19 3.21 3.30
CA LEU A 105 -0.84 4.04 2.70
C LEU A 105 -0.21 5.34 2.21
N ARG A 106 -0.65 5.79 1.04
CA ARG A 106 -0.25 7.07 0.45
C ARG A 106 -1.47 7.72 -0.19
N GLU A 107 -1.52 9.04 -0.15
CA GLU A 107 -2.52 9.80 -0.91
C GLU A 107 -1.87 10.44 -2.13
N LEU A 108 -2.51 10.30 -3.28
CA LEU A 108 -2.12 10.96 -4.52
C LEU A 108 -2.86 12.30 -4.63
N ALA A 109 -2.15 13.34 -5.05
CA ALA A 109 -2.80 14.59 -5.41
C ALA A 109 -3.79 14.36 -6.57
N PRO A 110 -4.92 15.08 -6.65
CA PRO A 110 -5.95 14.84 -7.67
C PRO A 110 -5.42 14.82 -9.12
N GLY A 111 -4.55 15.78 -9.48
CA GLY A 111 -3.96 15.81 -10.83
C GLY A 111 -3.02 14.64 -11.13
N VAL A 112 -2.38 14.06 -10.11
CA VAL A 112 -1.54 12.85 -10.25
C VAL A 112 -2.43 11.62 -10.44
N LEU A 113 -3.51 11.51 -9.66
CA LEU A 113 -4.51 10.47 -9.83
C LEU A 113 -5.10 10.49 -11.25
N ASP A 114 -5.54 11.66 -11.70
CA ASP A 114 -6.13 11.82 -13.04
C ASP A 114 -5.16 11.40 -14.14
N ALA A 115 -3.87 11.72 -14.00
CA ALA A 115 -2.84 11.29 -14.94
C ALA A 115 -2.66 9.77 -14.98
N TYR A 116 -2.66 9.10 -13.83
CA TYR A 116 -2.59 7.63 -13.78
C TYR A 116 -3.85 6.98 -14.34
N VAL A 117 -5.05 7.48 -13.98
CA VAL A 117 -6.32 6.97 -14.50
C VAL A 117 -6.39 7.14 -16.02
N ALA A 118 -5.93 8.27 -16.57
CA ALA A 118 -5.88 8.49 -18.01
C ALA A 118 -4.99 7.46 -18.72
N ARG A 119 -3.80 7.17 -18.18
CA ARG A 119 -2.88 6.15 -18.71
C ARG A 119 -3.45 4.74 -18.61
N LEU A 120 -4.08 4.40 -17.48
CA LEU A 120 -4.75 3.10 -17.29
C LEU A 120 -5.96 2.93 -18.22
N SER A 121 -6.60 4.02 -18.63
CA SER A 121 -7.75 4.01 -19.53
C SER A 121 -7.39 3.82 -21.01
N GLU A 122 -6.10 3.70 -21.34
CA GLU A 122 -5.72 3.32 -22.70
C GLU A 122 -6.32 1.94 -23.04
N PRO A 123 -6.83 1.71 -24.27
CA PRO A 123 -7.43 0.44 -24.63
C PRO A 123 -6.36 -0.66 -24.65
N LEU A 124 -6.57 -1.72 -23.87
CA LEU A 124 -5.83 -2.96 -24.01
C LEU A 124 -6.36 -3.67 -25.26
N ARG A 125 -5.49 -4.05 -26.19
CA ARG A 125 -5.90 -4.97 -27.26
C ARG A 125 -6.11 -6.36 -26.66
N ASP A 126 -7.16 -7.05 -27.11
CA ASP A 126 -7.54 -8.41 -26.70
C ASP A 126 -6.51 -9.45 -27.18
N GLU A 127 -5.31 -9.38 -26.63
CA GLU A 127 -4.29 -10.40 -26.76
C GLU A 127 -4.08 -11.00 -25.38
N THR A 128 -4.60 -12.22 -25.19
CA THR A 128 -4.37 -12.97 -23.96
C THR A 128 -2.87 -13.26 -23.87
N PRO A 129 -2.18 -12.92 -22.77
CA PRO A 129 -0.76 -13.23 -22.64
C PRO A 129 -0.54 -14.74 -22.72
N GLU A 130 0.44 -15.16 -23.51
CA GLU A 130 0.87 -16.56 -23.54
C GLU A 130 1.63 -16.85 -22.24
N ARG A 131 1.06 -17.67 -21.36
CA ARG A 131 1.79 -18.17 -20.19
C ARG A 131 2.97 -19.00 -20.67
N SER A 132 4.18 -18.64 -20.23
CA SER A 132 5.36 -19.42 -20.60
C SER A 132 5.35 -20.71 -19.77
N GLU A 133 5.05 -21.85 -20.39
CA GLU A 133 5.07 -23.13 -19.67
C GLU A 133 6.50 -23.58 -19.30
N THR A 134 7.51 -22.93 -19.87
CA THR A 134 8.91 -23.35 -19.83
C THR A 134 9.68 -22.88 -18.59
N VAL A 135 9.21 -21.84 -17.88
CA VAL A 135 9.88 -21.29 -16.69
C VAL A 135 8.96 -21.43 -15.48
N ARG A 136 9.11 -22.54 -14.74
CA ARG A 136 8.34 -22.82 -13.52
C ARG A 136 9.27 -22.96 -12.31
N GLY A 137 8.84 -22.44 -11.16
CA GLY A 137 9.51 -22.58 -9.88
C GLY A 137 8.72 -21.92 -8.77
N ASP A 138 8.71 -22.50 -7.58
CA ASP A 138 7.85 -22.08 -6.47
C ASP A 138 8.11 -20.64 -5.99
N TRP A 139 9.26 -20.07 -6.34
CA TRP A 139 9.67 -18.70 -6.00
C TRP A 139 9.22 -17.67 -7.05
N LEU A 140 8.75 -18.10 -8.21
CA LEU A 140 8.16 -17.22 -9.21
C LEU A 140 6.77 -16.81 -8.75
N ALA A 141 6.45 -15.53 -8.91
CA ALA A 141 5.16 -15.02 -8.47
C ALA A 141 4.12 -15.16 -9.57
N ASP A 142 2.95 -15.69 -9.21
CA ASP A 142 1.74 -15.57 -10.01
C ASP A 142 1.09 -14.22 -9.70
N CYS A 143 0.82 -13.44 -10.75
CA CYS A 143 0.27 -12.11 -10.64
C CYS A 143 -1.15 -12.03 -11.22
N VAL A 144 -1.98 -11.25 -10.55
CA VAL A 144 -3.33 -10.91 -10.95
C VAL A 144 -3.45 -9.39 -10.96
N LEU A 145 -3.90 -8.84 -12.08
CA LEU A 145 -4.24 -7.43 -12.23
C LEU A 145 -5.73 -7.30 -12.50
N VAL A 146 -6.43 -6.53 -11.67
CA VAL A 146 -7.84 -6.17 -11.84
C VAL A 146 -7.93 -4.66 -12.07
N LEU A 147 -8.62 -4.26 -13.13
CA LEU A 147 -8.88 -2.85 -13.46
C LEU A 147 -10.38 -2.59 -13.44
N GLU A 148 -10.79 -1.53 -12.74
CA GLU A 148 -12.19 -1.08 -12.71
C GLU A 148 -12.24 0.44 -12.98
N LEU A 149 -12.23 0.78 -14.27
CA LEU A 149 -12.08 2.14 -14.76
C LEU A 149 -13.43 2.78 -15.14
N PRO A 150 -13.57 4.12 -15.07
CA PRO A 150 -14.80 4.79 -15.46
C PRO A 150 -15.20 4.48 -16.90
N GLY A 151 -16.45 4.07 -17.11
CA GLY A 151 -16.99 3.81 -18.45
C GLY A 151 -16.55 2.47 -19.07
N ARG A 152 -15.86 1.61 -18.32
CA ARG A 152 -15.54 0.23 -18.69
C ARG A 152 -16.08 -0.75 -17.66
N GLY A 153 -16.27 -2.01 -18.08
CA GLY A 153 -16.48 -3.11 -17.15
C GLY A 153 -15.18 -3.49 -16.43
N PRO A 154 -15.24 -4.29 -15.36
CA PRO A 154 -14.03 -4.79 -14.72
C PRO A 154 -13.27 -5.72 -15.66
N GLU A 155 -11.96 -5.49 -15.77
CA GLU A 155 -11.03 -6.29 -16.56
C GLU A 155 -10.08 -7.03 -15.63
N ARG A 156 -9.78 -8.31 -15.92
CA ARG A 156 -8.90 -9.15 -15.10
C ARG A 156 -7.86 -9.84 -15.96
N TYR A 157 -6.60 -9.74 -15.57
CA TYR A 157 -5.45 -10.33 -16.24
C TYR A 157 -4.66 -11.20 -15.27
N GLU A 158 -4.25 -12.38 -15.72
CA GLU A 158 -3.46 -13.32 -14.92
C GLU A 158 -2.20 -13.72 -15.69
N PHE A 159 -1.04 -13.57 -15.06
CA PHE A 159 0.26 -13.81 -15.69
C PHE A 159 1.33 -14.11 -14.64
N GLY A 160 2.36 -14.87 -14.99
CA GLY A 160 3.54 -15.07 -14.14
C GLY A 160 4.46 -13.85 -14.19
N SER A 161 5.22 -13.62 -13.11
CA SER A 161 6.16 -12.49 -13.01
C SER A 161 7.31 -12.51 -14.04
N ARG A 162 7.48 -13.63 -14.76
CA ARG A 162 8.48 -13.84 -15.82
C ARG A 162 7.86 -14.13 -17.19
N ASP A 163 6.54 -14.10 -17.31
CA ASP A 163 5.87 -14.28 -18.60
C ASP A 163 6.18 -13.10 -19.53
N VAL A 164 6.13 -13.38 -20.83
CA VAL A 164 6.21 -12.34 -21.87
C VAL A 164 4.81 -11.74 -21.99
N LEU A 165 4.69 -10.47 -21.62
CA LEU A 165 3.43 -9.75 -21.69
C LEU A 165 3.26 -9.10 -23.06
N THR A 166 2.01 -8.90 -23.47
CA THR A 166 1.69 -8.05 -24.61
C THR A 166 2.10 -6.61 -24.29
N LEU A 167 2.42 -5.81 -25.32
CA LEU A 167 2.90 -4.44 -25.12
C LEU A 167 1.95 -3.59 -24.25
N ASP A 168 0.65 -3.76 -24.46
CA ASP A 168 -0.37 -2.98 -23.73
C ASP A 168 -0.45 -3.42 -22.26
N LEU A 169 -0.41 -4.74 -21.98
CA LEU A 169 -0.39 -5.25 -20.62
C LEU A 169 0.93 -4.90 -19.91
N GLU A 170 2.06 -4.94 -20.61
CA GLU A 170 3.36 -4.51 -20.07
C GLU A 170 3.33 -3.04 -19.63
N ARG A 171 2.72 -2.15 -20.41
CA ARG A 171 2.53 -0.73 -20.02
C ARG A 171 1.68 -0.59 -18.78
N THR A 172 0.59 -1.35 -18.70
CA THR A 172 -0.34 -1.29 -17.56
C THR A 172 0.32 -1.81 -16.28
N VAL A 173 1.04 -2.93 -16.37
CA VAL A 173 1.87 -3.45 -15.27
C VAL A 173 2.99 -2.46 -14.93
N GLY A 174 3.56 -1.77 -15.92
CA GLY A 174 4.51 -0.69 -15.71
C GLY A 174 3.94 0.43 -14.85
N ILE A 175 2.69 0.83 -15.07
CA ILE A 175 2.00 1.82 -14.23
C ILE A 175 1.84 1.31 -12.79
N ALA A 176 1.46 0.03 -12.60
CA ALA A 176 1.35 -0.56 -11.27
C ALA A 176 2.71 -0.56 -10.55
N ARG A 177 3.81 -0.90 -11.24
CA ARG A 177 5.18 -0.83 -10.71
C ARG A 177 5.62 0.59 -10.37
N GLU A 178 5.29 1.58 -11.22
CA GLU A 178 5.57 2.99 -10.92
C GLU A 178 4.84 3.43 -9.64
N LEU A 179 3.58 3.04 -9.46
CA LEU A 179 2.81 3.31 -8.25
C LEU A 179 3.43 2.61 -7.02
N GLU A 180 3.89 1.37 -7.15
CA GLU A 180 4.63 0.68 -6.07
C GLU A 180 5.95 1.42 -5.75
N GLN A 181 6.67 1.91 -6.76
CA GLN A 181 7.91 2.67 -6.61
C GLN A 181 7.73 3.96 -5.80
N LEU A 182 6.54 4.58 -5.85
CA LEU A 182 6.21 5.73 -5.00
C LEU A 182 6.34 5.41 -3.50
N PHE A 183 6.15 4.16 -3.07
CA PHE A 183 6.39 3.78 -1.67
C PHE A 183 7.87 3.65 -1.34
N GLN A 184 8.73 3.44 -2.34
CA GLN A 184 10.17 3.31 -2.16
C GLN A 184 10.88 4.67 -2.20
N ASP A 185 10.43 5.57 -3.08
CA ASP A 185 11.08 6.87 -3.30
C ASP A 185 10.78 7.87 -2.17
N ASP A 186 9.56 7.83 -1.61
CA ASP A 186 9.16 8.63 -0.45
C ASP A 186 9.37 7.88 0.88
N PHE A 187 10.08 6.75 0.88
CA PHE A 187 10.56 6.13 2.12
C PHE A 187 11.69 6.97 2.71
N HIS A 188 11.32 8.15 3.18
CA HIS A 188 12.00 8.91 4.19
C HIS A 188 11.32 8.49 5.49
N PRO A 189 11.99 7.68 6.34
CA PRO A 189 11.48 7.51 7.70
C PRO A 189 11.27 8.93 8.24
N PRO A 190 10.09 9.23 8.84
CA PRO A 190 9.76 10.58 9.27
C PRO A 190 10.92 11.16 10.08
N GLU A 191 11.22 12.45 9.96
CA GLU A 191 12.22 13.10 10.82
C GLU A 191 11.82 12.84 12.28
N GLY A 192 12.54 11.94 12.96
CA GLY A 192 12.20 11.37 14.27
C GLY A 192 12.14 9.83 14.32
N ALA A 193 11.88 9.13 13.21
CA ALA A 193 11.95 7.66 13.08
C ALA A 193 13.26 7.17 12.45
N ARG A 194 14.16 8.10 12.08
CA ARG A 194 15.55 7.86 11.64
C ARG A 194 16.51 7.73 12.83
N GLN A 195 16.02 7.20 13.95
CA GLN A 195 16.86 6.85 15.07
C GLN A 195 16.49 5.43 15.46
N LEU A 196 17.50 4.58 15.64
CA LEU A 196 17.28 3.30 16.29
C LEU A 196 16.56 3.56 17.62
N PRO A 197 15.56 2.73 17.98
CA PRO A 197 14.93 2.81 19.29
C PRO A 197 16.01 2.91 20.37
N TYR A 198 15.79 3.74 21.39
CA TYR A 198 16.78 3.96 22.46
C TYR A 198 17.21 2.66 23.15
N ASP A 199 16.31 1.66 23.18
CA ASP A 199 16.50 0.33 23.73
C ASP A 199 16.68 -0.76 22.65
N TYR A 200 17.04 -0.37 21.43
CA TYR A 200 17.21 -1.29 20.32
C TYR A 200 18.22 -2.39 20.66
N ARG A 201 17.78 -3.64 20.52
CA ARG A 201 18.61 -4.83 20.66
C ARG A 201 18.78 -5.49 19.32
N PRO A 202 20.01 -5.54 18.77
CA PRO A 202 20.29 -6.19 17.49
C PRO A 202 19.78 -7.63 17.47
N GLN A 203 18.96 -7.95 16.47
CA GLN A 203 18.52 -9.31 16.20
C GLN A 203 19.16 -9.82 14.92
N ARG A 204 19.47 -11.12 14.88
CA ARG A 204 20.02 -11.75 13.69
C ARG A 204 19.06 -11.58 12.51
N GLY A 205 19.57 -11.03 11.41
CA GLY A 205 18.82 -10.76 10.19
C GLY A 205 18.31 -9.32 10.07
N ASP A 206 18.39 -8.51 11.12
CA ASP A 206 18.12 -7.08 11.02
C ASP A 206 19.05 -6.42 10.02
N VAL A 207 18.54 -5.46 9.25
CA VAL A 207 19.36 -4.64 8.35
C VAL A 207 19.45 -3.26 8.92
N LEU A 208 20.66 -2.77 9.14
CA LEU A 208 20.94 -1.46 9.70
C LEU A 208 21.50 -0.54 8.62
N GLN A 209 21.04 0.70 8.62
CA GLN A 209 21.59 1.75 7.78
C GLN A 209 22.51 2.66 8.58
N ARG A 210 23.74 2.76 8.12
CA ARG A 210 24.76 3.64 8.68
C ARG A 210 24.55 5.07 8.18
N HIS A 211 25.08 6.07 8.89
CA HIS A 211 24.91 7.49 8.54
C HIS A 211 25.38 7.89 7.13
N ASP A 212 26.30 7.12 6.55
CA ASP A 212 26.80 7.28 5.18
C ASP A 212 25.95 6.57 4.12
N GLY A 213 24.84 5.95 4.52
CA GLY A 213 23.88 5.28 3.65
C GLY A 213 24.13 3.79 3.46
N VAL A 214 25.30 3.27 3.89
CA VAL A 214 25.69 1.87 3.68
C VAL A 214 24.83 0.94 4.55
N LEU A 215 24.42 -0.19 3.97
CA LEU A 215 23.59 -1.20 4.61
C LEU A 215 24.41 -2.38 5.16
N PHE A 216 24.07 -2.80 6.38
CA PHE A 216 24.69 -3.93 7.07
C PHE A 216 23.62 -4.88 7.63
N GLU A 217 23.79 -6.19 7.48
CA GLU A 217 22.95 -7.20 8.09
C GLU A 217 23.58 -7.75 9.38
N VAL A 218 22.82 -7.77 10.47
CA VAL A 218 23.22 -8.37 11.75
C VAL A 218 23.34 -9.87 11.60
N GLN A 219 24.54 -10.41 11.79
CA GLN A 219 24.81 -11.85 11.78
C GLN A 219 24.55 -12.48 13.15
N GLY A 220 24.76 -11.71 14.22
CA GLY A 220 24.54 -12.14 15.60
C GLY A 220 25.44 -11.39 16.58
N TYR A 221 25.46 -11.84 17.83
CA TYR A 221 26.42 -11.37 18.82
C TYR A 221 27.73 -12.14 18.69
N THR A 222 28.84 -11.50 19.06
CA THR A 222 30.15 -12.13 19.21
C THR A 222 30.10 -13.22 20.29
N ALA A 223 31.06 -14.15 20.25
CA ALA A 223 31.11 -15.28 21.18
C ALA A 223 31.22 -14.87 22.66
N ASP A 224 31.78 -13.70 22.94
CA ASP A 224 31.88 -13.10 24.28
C ASP A 224 30.62 -12.30 24.67
N GLY A 225 29.66 -12.13 23.75
CA GLY A 225 28.42 -11.38 23.96
C GLY A 225 28.58 -9.87 24.06
N THR A 226 29.77 -9.32 23.84
CA THR A 226 30.04 -7.88 24.03
C THR A 226 29.80 -7.05 22.78
N GLY A 227 29.91 -7.68 21.61
CA GLY A 227 29.76 -7.04 20.32
C GLY A 227 28.74 -7.72 19.42
N VAL A 228 28.51 -7.09 18.29
CA VAL A 228 27.58 -7.52 17.23
C VAL A 228 28.38 -7.64 15.95
N GLU A 229 28.23 -8.77 15.28
CA GLU A 229 28.79 -9.03 13.97
C GLU A 229 27.81 -8.55 12.89
N LEU A 230 28.32 -7.74 11.97
CA LEU A 230 27.56 -7.09 10.91
C LEU A 230 28.22 -7.38 9.57
N LEU A 231 27.44 -7.80 8.59
CA LEU A 231 27.89 -8.07 7.22
C LEU A 231 27.37 -6.98 6.28
N GLY A 232 28.25 -6.28 5.59
CA GLY A 232 27.86 -5.31 4.57
C GLY A 232 27.10 -5.99 3.42
N ILE A 233 26.01 -5.37 2.99
CA ILE A 233 25.13 -5.92 1.94
C ILE A 233 25.71 -5.60 0.55
N GLU A 234 26.09 -4.35 0.31
CA GLU A 234 26.63 -3.89 -1.00
C GLU A 234 28.11 -4.20 -1.15
N HIS A 235 28.82 -4.30 -0.04
CA HIS A 235 30.25 -4.58 0.03
C HIS A 235 30.47 -5.71 1.04
N PRO A 236 31.17 -6.80 0.68
CA PRO A 236 31.39 -7.96 1.56
C PRO A 236 32.43 -7.63 2.64
N LEU A 237 32.09 -6.69 3.51
CA LEU A 237 32.87 -6.24 4.65
C LEU A 237 32.15 -6.68 5.91
N THR A 238 32.83 -7.51 6.72
CA THR A 238 32.37 -7.81 8.07
C THR A 238 32.94 -6.76 9.03
N ILE A 239 32.08 -6.15 9.83
CA ILE A 239 32.49 -5.27 10.92
C ILE A 239 31.99 -5.83 12.25
N TYR A 240 32.73 -5.52 13.31
CA TYR A 240 32.40 -5.88 14.68
C TYR A 240 32.28 -4.58 15.47
N LEU A 241 31.15 -4.40 16.15
CA LEU A 241 30.91 -3.21 16.97
C LEU A 241 30.42 -3.62 18.35
N PRO A 242 30.86 -2.95 19.43
CA PRO A 242 30.23 -3.08 20.73
C PRO A 242 28.72 -2.84 20.64
N ALA A 243 27.92 -3.64 21.34
CA ALA A 243 26.46 -3.58 21.23
C ALA A 243 25.89 -2.20 21.62
N ASP A 244 26.54 -1.51 22.55
CA ASP A 244 26.20 -0.16 23.03
C ASP A 244 26.55 0.96 22.03
N GLN A 245 27.42 0.69 21.05
CA GLN A 245 27.82 1.66 20.01
C GLN A 245 26.96 1.59 18.74
N ILE A 246 26.04 0.62 18.65
CA ILE A 246 25.20 0.44 17.46
C ILE A 246 24.35 1.68 17.18
N ALA A 247 23.75 2.29 18.21
CA ALA A 247 22.94 3.49 18.07
C ALA A 247 23.73 4.75 17.67
N GLU A 248 25.05 4.74 17.83
CA GLU A 248 25.92 5.85 17.44
C GLU A 248 26.36 5.77 15.97
N GLN A 249 26.49 4.54 15.45
CA GLN A 249 26.95 4.29 14.08
C GLN A 249 25.78 4.20 13.10
N PHE A 250 24.66 3.63 13.56
CA PHE A 250 23.50 3.34 12.73
C PHE A 250 22.30 4.16 13.15
N TYR A 251 21.53 4.60 12.16
CA TYR A 251 20.42 5.49 12.40
C TYR A 251 19.06 4.83 12.16
N ALA A 252 18.98 3.72 11.43
CA ALA A 252 17.71 3.07 11.15
C ALA A 252 17.84 1.55 10.97
N ILE A 253 16.76 0.84 11.30
CA ILE A 253 16.52 -0.52 10.81
C ILE A 253 15.79 -0.39 9.47
N VAL A 254 16.30 -1.04 8.44
CA VAL A 254 15.74 -1.05 7.10
C VAL A 254 14.98 -2.35 6.87
N PRO A 255 13.77 -2.32 6.28
CA PRO A 255 13.07 -3.53 5.90
C PRO A 255 13.89 -4.37 4.92
N ARG A 256 13.93 -5.70 5.10
CA ARG A 256 14.77 -6.60 4.29
C ARG A 256 14.46 -6.61 2.79
N TRP A 257 13.30 -6.09 2.37
CA TRP A 257 12.89 -6.02 0.96
C TRP A 257 13.53 -4.88 0.16
N SER A 258 14.22 -3.93 0.82
CA SER A 258 14.93 -2.83 0.13
C SER A 258 16.22 -3.25 -0.59
N ARG A 259 16.56 -4.55 -0.60
CA ARG A 259 17.83 -5.11 -1.10
C ARG A 259 17.91 -5.24 -2.64
N GLN A 260 16.88 -4.83 -3.40
CA GLN A 260 16.79 -5.07 -4.85
C GLN A 260 17.14 -3.86 -5.74
N ARG A 261 18.20 -3.10 -5.41
CA ARG A 261 18.78 -2.12 -6.35
C ARG A 261 20.05 -2.66 -6.98
#